data_AF-A0A7V5FHH2-F1
#
_entry.id   AF-A0A7V5FHH2-F1
#
_cell.length_a   1.000
_cell.length_b   1.000
_cell.length_c   1.000
_cell.angle_alpha   90.00
_cell.angle_beta   90.00
_cell.angle_gamma   90.00
#
_symmetry.space_group_name_H-M   'P 1'
#
loop_
_entity.id
_entity.type
_entity.pdbx_description
1 polymer ?
#
loop_
_entity_poly.entity_id
_entity_poly.type
_entity_poly.pdbx_seq_one_letter_code
_entity_poly.pdbx_strand_id
1 'polypeptide(L)'
;MRNAMLSLFCMYAAFSAAVVARSVREGETNPEVKELKQYHAVIYKLWHVAWPKKDVGLMRSLAPAIESGYTNLTKAELPGILRDKKSAWESGVKDLGVTVHEYKSALEGKDTAQILGIAERLHAQYEGLVRLIKPRMKEIDDFHRTLYMLYHHYLPVYDTVKIRTAVIELEAKMQALNSAELPPKFSKKAAFEKARDELSKSLLLVRDALEKAQGEKEVVAAIEKMHACYQKLESLFE
;
A
#
# COMPACT_ATOMS: atom_id res chain seq x y z
N MET A 1 52.03 -6.35 17.76
CA MET A 1 50.69 -5.81 18.11
C MET A 1 50.17 -4.76 17.13
N ARG A 2 50.60 -4.74 15.84
CA ARG A 2 50.14 -3.75 14.84
C ARG A 2 49.15 -4.28 13.79
N ASN A 3 48.93 -5.61 13.76
CA ASN A 3 48.03 -6.25 12.78
C ASN A 3 46.66 -6.65 13.37
N ALA A 4 46.44 -6.46 14.68
CA ALA A 4 45.16 -6.77 15.33
C ALA A 4 44.15 -5.60 15.24
N MET A 5 44.59 -4.38 14.91
CA MET A 5 43.74 -3.19 14.89
C MET A 5 43.04 -2.94 13.54
N LEU A 6 43.54 -3.50 12.42
CA LEU A 6 42.86 -3.37 11.12
C LEU A 6 41.66 -4.31 10.95
N SER A 7 41.62 -5.43 11.69
CA SER A 7 40.53 -6.41 11.60
C SER A 7 39.26 -5.98 12.34
N LEU A 8 39.34 -4.99 13.23
CA LEU A 8 38.21 -4.54 14.05
C LEU A 8 37.39 -3.43 13.36
N PHE A 9 37.96 -2.73 12.38
CA PHE A 9 37.28 -1.65 11.64
C PHE A 9 36.39 -2.16 10.49
N CYS A 10 36.70 -3.32 9.89
CA CYS A 10 35.84 -3.95 8.87
C CYS A 10 34.56 -4.57 9.45
N MET A 11 34.53 -4.98 10.71
CA MET A 11 33.31 -5.53 11.35
C MET A 11 32.26 -4.47 11.67
N TYR A 12 32.65 -3.23 11.97
CA TYR A 12 31.70 -2.14 12.25
C TYR A 12 31.00 -1.61 10.98
N ALA A 13 31.70 -1.55 9.85
CA ALA A 13 31.10 -1.10 8.58
C ALA A 13 30.04 -2.09 8.03
N ALA A 14 30.25 -3.40 8.21
CA ALA A 14 29.30 -4.42 7.77
C ALA A 14 28.00 -4.44 8.61
N PHE A 15 28.08 -4.10 9.90
CA PHE A 15 26.90 -4.05 10.77
C PHE A 15 26.01 -2.85 10.45
N SER A 16 26.59 -1.68 10.15
CA SER A 16 25.83 -0.47 9.77
C SER A 16 25.11 -0.62 8.43
N ALA A 17 25.73 -1.26 7.43
CA ALA A 17 25.10 -1.50 6.13
C ALA A 17 23.88 -2.44 6.21
N ALA A 18 23.96 -3.48 7.06
CA ALA A 18 22.86 -4.43 7.26
C ALA A 18 21.66 -3.79 7.97
N VAL A 19 21.88 -2.89 8.93
CA VAL A 19 20.81 -2.16 9.65
C VAL A 19 20.10 -1.18 8.71
N VAL A 20 20.85 -0.43 7.89
CA VAL A 20 20.28 0.49 6.89
C VAL A 20 19.51 -0.26 5.80
N ALA A 21 20.03 -1.39 5.31
CA ALA A 21 19.33 -2.21 4.31
C ALA A 21 18.03 -2.82 4.87
N ARG A 22 17.98 -3.13 6.17
CA ARG A 22 16.76 -3.63 6.83
C ARG A 22 15.72 -2.53 7.04
N SER A 23 16.13 -1.32 7.46
CA SER A 23 15.21 -0.19 7.66
C SER A 23 14.60 0.33 6.36
N VAL A 24 15.37 0.33 5.25
CA VAL A 24 14.85 0.68 3.92
C VAL A 24 13.77 -0.32 3.48
N ARG A 25 14.00 -1.63 3.66
CA ARG A 25 13.04 -2.69 3.29
C ARG A 25 11.76 -2.69 4.13
N GLU A 26 11.85 -2.34 5.41
CA GLU A 26 10.67 -2.18 6.27
C GLU A 26 9.84 -0.95 5.85
N GLY A 27 10.48 0.14 5.41
CA GLY A 27 9.79 1.31 4.85
C GLY A 27 9.11 1.01 3.52
N GLU A 28 9.70 0.16 2.68
CA GLU A 28 9.13 -0.21 1.38
C GLU A 28 7.92 -1.14 1.47
N THR A 29 7.81 -1.98 2.51
CA THR A 29 6.75 -2.98 2.66
C THR A 29 5.62 -2.57 3.61
N ASN A 30 5.69 -1.40 4.22
CA ASN A 30 4.63 -0.83 5.03
C ASN A 30 3.72 0.07 4.17
N PRO A 31 2.43 -0.25 3.96
CA PRO A 31 1.53 0.52 3.09
C PRO A 31 1.04 1.85 3.74
N GLU A 32 1.75 2.39 4.73
CA GLU A 32 1.38 3.64 5.38
C GLU A 32 1.91 4.86 4.60
N VAL A 33 1.01 5.80 4.30
CA VAL A 33 1.37 7.14 3.81
C VAL A 33 1.25 8.13 4.96
N LYS A 34 2.39 8.60 5.47
CA LYS A 34 2.48 9.42 6.68
C LYS A 34 1.66 10.71 6.56
N GLU A 35 1.72 11.37 5.41
CA GLU A 35 1.04 12.63 5.12
C GLU A 35 -0.48 12.44 5.14
N LEU A 36 -0.99 11.32 4.63
CA LEU A 36 -2.41 10.99 4.68
C LEU A 36 -2.88 10.75 6.11
N LYS A 37 -2.11 10.01 6.88
CA LYS A 37 -2.39 9.75 8.30
C LYS A 37 -2.40 11.03 9.12
N GLN A 38 -1.46 11.95 8.86
CA GLN A 38 -1.44 13.26 9.50
C GLN A 38 -2.63 14.13 9.08
N TYR A 39 -3.02 14.06 7.81
CA TYR A 39 -4.15 14.82 7.29
C TYR A 39 -5.47 14.41 7.94
N HIS A 40 -5.59 13.15 8.38
CA HIS A 40 -6.76 12.64 9.12
C HIS A 40 -7.21 13.55 10.26
N ALA A 41 -6.29 14.18 11.02
CA ALA A 41 -6.67 15.02 12.16
C ALA A 41 -7.53 16.22 11.74
N VAL A 42 -7.21 16.83 10.59
CA VAL A 42 -7.96 17.97 10.04
C VAL A 42 -9.30 17.50 9.47
N ILE A 43 -9.29 16.41 8.70
CA ILE A 43 -10.49 15.81 8.12
C ILE A 43 -11.46 15.34 9.21
N TYR A 44 -10.94 14.72 10.27
CA TYR A 44 -11.73 14.28 11.41
C TYR A 44 -12.46 15.46 12.05
N LYS A 45 -11.77 16.58 12.27
CA LYS A 45 -12.39 17.78 12.86
C LYS A 45 -13.44 18.39 11.92
N LEU A 46 -13.18 18.41 10.62
CA LEU A 46 -14.17 18.84 9.62
C LEU A 46 -15.43 17.94 9.68
N TRP A 47 -15.24 16.63 9.59
CA TRP A 47 -16.33 15.68 9.36
C TRP A 47 -17.08 15.25 10.63
N HIS A 48 -16.37 14.99 11.73
CA HIS A 48 -16.97 14.51 12.97
C HIS A 48 -17.35 15.62 13.95
N VAL A 49 -16.88 16.85 13.74
CA VAL A 49 -17.16 17.98 14.65
C VAL A 49 -17.93 19.10 13.96
N ALA A 50 -17.38 19.66 12.87
CA ALA A 50 -17.96 20.84 12.23
C ALA A 50 -19.21 20.50 11.40
N TRP A 51 -19.13 19.49 10.55
CA TRP A 51 -20.19 19.08 9.62
C TRP A 51 -21.51 18.68 10.30
N PRO A 52 -21.53 17.82 11.34
CA PRO A 52 -22.77 17.39 11.97
C PRO A 52 -23.49 18.53 12.69
N LYS A 53 -22.74 19.54 13.14
CA LYS A 53 -23.25 20.75 13.80
C LYS A 53 -23.56 21.88 12.84
N LYS A 54 -23.24 21.72 11.55
CA LYS A 54 -23.29 22.79 10.54
C LYS A 54 -22.52 24.03 10.96
N ASP A 55 -21.40 23.85 11.67
CA ASP A 55 -20.57 24.93 12.18
C ASP A 55 -19.69 25.52 11.07
N VAL A 56 -20.28 26.41 10.27
CA VAL A 56 -19.60 27.09 9.16
C VAL A 56 -18.43 27.95 9.65
N GLY A 57 -18.49 28.45 10.89
CA GLY A 57 -17.39 29.20 11.50
C GLY A 57 -16.16 28.31 11.70
N LEU A 58 -16.35 27.13 12.30
CA LEU A 58 -15.29 26.15 12.46
C LEU A 58 -14.78 25.64 11.11
N MET A 59 -15.68 25.33 10.16
CA MET A 59 -15.31 24.97 8.79
C MET A 59 -14.39 25.99 8.14
N ARG A 60 -14.74 27.28 8.22
CA ARG A 60 -13.90 28.37 7.73
C ARG A 60 -12.54 28.41 8.41
N SER A 61 -12.50 28.22 9.73
CA SER A 61 -11.24 28.20 10.48
C SER A 61 -10.33 27.01 10.12
N LEU A 62 -10.88 25.92 9.57
CA LEU A 62 -10.12 24.75 9.15
C LEU A 62 -9.51 24.89 7.75
N ALA A 63 -9.97 25.83 6.92
CA ALA A 63 -9.53 25.97 5.53
C ALA A 63 -7.99 26.05 5.37
N PRO A 64 -7.24 26.81 6.19
CA PRO A 64 -5.77 26.83 6.08
C PRO A 64 -5.13 25.46 6.36
N ALA A 65 -5.66 24.71 7.33
CA ALA A 65 -5.16 23.38 7.66
C ALA A 65 -5.53 22.35 6.57
N ILE A 66 -6.69 22.51 5.94
CA ILE A 66 -7.14 21.70 4.80
C ILE A 66 -6.20 21.90 3.61
N GLU A 67 -5.91 23.16 3.25
CA GLU A 67 -4.98 23.50 2.16
C GLU A 67 -3.56 23.00 2.43
N SER A 68 -3.08 23.16 3.67
CA SER A 68 -1.76 22.66 4.09
C SER A 68 -1.68 21.13 4.02
N GLY A 69 -2.70 20.42 4.50
CA GLY A 69 -2.77 18.96 4.41
C GLY A 69 -2.77 18.44 2.98
N TYR A 70 -3.55 19.07 2.09
CA TYR A 70 -3.51 18.79 0.65
C TYR A 70 -2.12 19.05 0.04
N THR A 71 -1.49 20.17 0.38
CA THR A 71 -0.13 20.51 -0.12
C THR A 71 0.92 19.51 0.34
N ASN A 72 0.75 18.89 1.50
CA ASN A 72 1.63 17.81 1.95
C ASN A 72 1.36 16.51 1.19
N LEU A 73 0.09 16.19 0.91
CA LEU A 73 -0.26 15.02 0.11
C LEU A 73 0.32 15.05 -1.32
N THR A 74 0.40 16.22 -1.96
CA THR A 74 1.00 16.32 -3.30
C THR A 74 2.51 16.06 -3.32
N LYS A 75 3.15 16.10 -2.15
CA LYS A 75 4.58 15.81 -1.94
C LYS A 75 4.83 14.43 -1.34
N ALA A 76 3.77 13.68 -1.01
CA ALA A 76 3.88 12.40 -0.34
C ALA A 76 4.53 11.37 -1.28
N GLU A 77 5.57 10.71 -0.79
CA GLU A 77 6.19 9.58 -1.49
C GLU A 77 5.46 8.29 -1.10
N LEU A 78 5.02 7.54 -2.10
CA LEU A 78 4.42 6.24 -1.84
C LEU A 78 5.49 5.21 -1.49
N PRO A 79 5.30 4.43 -0.41
CA PRO A 79 6.06 3.22 -0.15
C PRO A 79 6.11 2.31 -1.38
N GLY A 80 7.22 1.58 -1.55
CA GLY A 80 7.44 0.71 -2.71
C GLY A 80 6.31 -0.30 -2.95
N ILE A 81 5.73 -0.87 -1.89
CA ILE A 81 4.59 -1.79 -1.95
C ILE A 81 3.32 -1.17 -2.55
N LEU A 82 3.22 0.16 -2.61
CA LEU A 82 2.10 0.88 -3.22
C LEU A 82 2.40 1.34 -4.65
N ARG A 83 3.52 0.91 -5.26
CA ARG A 83 3.94 1.30 -6.61
C ARG A 83 2.84 1.13 -7.65
N ASP A 84 2.16 0.00 -7.63
CA ASP A 84 1.09 -0.32 -8.59
C ASP A 84 -0.14 0.60 -8.43
N LYS A 85 -0.27 1.26 -7.27
CA LYS A 85 -1.35 2.20 -6.97
C LYS A 85 -1.01 3.66 -7.30
N LYS A 86 0.21 3.94 -7.79
CA LYS A 86 0.71 5.31 -8.00
C LYS A 86 -0.22 6.14 -8.90
N SER A 87 -0.66 5.59 -10.03
CA SER A 87 -1.54 6.29 -10.96
C SER A 87 -2.90 6.65 -10.32
N ALA A 88 -3.52 5.69 -9.63
CA ALA A 88 -4.77 5.91 -8.92
C ALA A 88 -4.62 6.92 -7.76
N TRP A 89 -3.49 6.88 -7.05
CA TRP A 89 -3.15 7.83 -6.00
C TRP A 89 -3.03 9.25 -6.54
N GLU A 90 -2.23 9.45 -7.59
CA GLU A 90 -2.01 10.75 -8.22
C GLU A 90 -3.33 11.34 -8.75
N SER A 91 -4.18 10.52 -9.37
CA SER A 91 -5.52 10.94 -9.79
C SER A 91 -6.39 11.34 -8.60
N GLY A 92 -6.44 10.52 -7.54
CA GLY A 92 -7.25 10.81 -6.36
C GLY A 92 -6.80 12.08 -5.62
N VAL A 93 -5.49 12.31 -5.51
CA VAL A 93 -4.92 13.53 -4.92
C VAL A 93 -5.28 14.75 -5.79
N LYS A 94 -5.22 14.62 -7.12
CA LYS A 94 -5.65 15.69 -8.03
C LYS A 94 -7.13 16.04 -7.84
N ASP A 95 -8.01 15.04 -7.81
CA ASP A 95 -9.45 15.23 -7.63
C ASP A 95 -9.79 15.85 -6.28
N LEU A 96 -9.06 15.46 -5.22
CA LEU A 96 -9.15 16.10 -3.90
C LEU A 96 -8.73 17.58 -3.97
N GLY A 97 -7.68 17.91 -4.73
CA GLY A 97 -7.23 19.29 -4.92
C GLY A 97 -8.29 20.20 -5.55
N VAL A 98 -9.05 19.68 -6.51
CA VAL A 98 -10.20 20.38 -7.11
C VAL A 98 -11.23 20.72 -6.02
N THR A 99 -11.61 19.73 -5.20
CA THR A 99 -12.56 19.93 -4.10
C THR A 99 -12.04 20.87 -3.02
N VAL A 100 -10.74 20.85 -2.70
CA VAL A 100 -10.14 21.79 -1.75
C VAL A 100 -10.24 23.23 -2.26
N HIS A 101 -10.02 23.45 -3.57
CA HIS A 101 -10.20 24.76 -4.18
C HIS A 101 -11.66 25.21 -4.16
N GLU A 102 -12.59 24.34 -4.54
CA GLU A 102 -14.04 24.63 -4.48
C GLU A 102 -14.50 24.90 -3.05
N TYR A 103 -13.97 24.18 -2.07
CA TYR A 103 -14.28 24.38 -0.66
C TYR A 103 -13.88 25.78 -0.20
N LYS A 104 -12.66 26.22 -0.54
CA LYS A 104 -12.19 27.57 -0.26
C LYS A 104 -13.10 28.63 -0.87
N SER A 105 -13.44 28.47 -2.16
CA SER A 105 -14.33 29.40 -2.87
C SER A 105 -15.73 29.44 -2.27
N ALA A 106 -16.31 28.29 -1.89
CA ALA A 106 -17.63 28.24 -1.27
C ALA A 106 -17.68 28.93 0.10
N LEU A 107 -16.58 28.92 0.84
CA LEU A 107 -16.49 29.64 2.10
C LEU A 107 -16.63 31.16 1.90
N GLU A 108 -16.28 31.74 0.75
CA GLU A 108 -16.47 33.19 0.53
C GLU A 108 -17.96 33.58 0.45
N GLY A 109 -18.82 32.62 0.12
CA GLY A 109 -20.26 32.79 0.06
C GLY A 109 -20.97 32.67 1.40
N LYS A 110 -22.30 32.76 1.33
CA LYS A 110 -23.23 32.54 2.47
C LYS A 110 -24.04 31.24 2.31
N ASP A 111 -23.84 30.49 1.23
CA ASP A 111 -24.58 29.26 0.97
C ASP A 111 -24.05 28.12 1.85
N THR A 112 -24.75 27.93 2.98
CA THR A 112 -24.42 26.87 3.93
C THR A 112 -24.59 25.47 3.31
N ALA A 113 -25.58 25.26 2.43
CA ALA A 113 -25.80 23.95 1.82
C ALA A 113 -24.66 23.60 0.87
N GLN A 114 -24.17 24.56 0.09
CA GLN A 114 -23.01 24.39 -0.77
C GLN A 114 -21.75 24.03 0.03
N ILE A 115 -21.47 24.74 1.13
CA ILE A 115 -20.30 24.46 1.99
C ILE A 115 -20.36 23.04 2.58
N LEU A 116 -21.54 22.64 3.07
CA LEU A 116 -21.74 21.30 3.64
C LEU A 116 -21.56 20.20 2.58
N GLY A 117 -22.12 20.39 1.37
CA GLY A 117 -21.97 19.41 0.29
C GLY A 117 -20.53 19.24 -0.17
N ILE A 118 -19.76 20.34 -0.24
CA ILE A 118 -18.34 20.25 -0.61
C ILE A 118 -17.51 19.60 0.51
N ALA A 119 -17.80 19.91 1.78
CA ALA A 119 -17.14 19.26 2.91
C ALA A 119 -17.38 17.74 2.95
N GLU A 120 -18.59 17.28 2.62
CA GLU A 120 -18.89 15.86 2.46
C GLU A 120 -18.10 15.23 1.31
N ARG A 121 -18.04 15.89 0.15
CA ARG A 121 -17.24 15.43 -1.00
C ARG A 121 -15.75 15.32 -0.63
N LEU A 122 -15.23 16.30 0.09
CA LEU A 122 -13.84 16.33 0.56
C LEU A 122 -13.54 15.12 1.45
N HIS A 123 -14.41 14.84 2.43
CA HIS A 123 -14.29 13.65 3.28
C HIS A 123 -14.37 12.36 2.45
N ALA A 124 -15.33 12.25 1.52
CA ALA A 124 -15.49 11.06 0.68
C ALA A 124 -14.25 10.77 -0.18
N GLN A 125 -13.62 11.80 -0.75
CA GLN A 125 -12.39 11.69 -1.52
C GLN A 125 -11.18 11.31 -0.65
N TYR A 126 -11.05 11.93 0.54
CA TYR A 126 -10.04 11.52 1.52
C TYR A 126 -10.18 10.04 1.90
N GLU A 127 -11.40 9.60 2.19
CA GLU A 127 -11.68 8.19 2.50
C GLU A 127 -11.38 7.28 1.29
N GLY A 128 -11.55 7.77 0.07
CA GLY A 128 -11.10 7.10 -1.16
C GLY A 128 -9.60 6.82 -1.16
N LEU A 129 -8.78 7.83 -0.84
CA LEU A 129 -7.33 7.67 -0.72
C LEU A 129 -6.94 6.70 0.40
N VAL A 130 -7.61 6.79 1.56
CA VAL A 130 -7.39 5.84 2.67
C VAL A 130 -7.71 4.42 2.24
N ARG A 131 -8.83 4.21 1.53
CA ARG A 131 -9.25 2.91 1.02
C ARG A 131 -8.31 2.36 -0.06
N LEU A 132 -7.68 3.22 -0.86
CA LEU A 132 -6.74 2.83 -1.90
C LEU A 132 -5.49 2.17 -1.30
N ILE A 133 -4.94 2.77 -0.23
CA ILE A 133 -3.69 2.30 0.39
C ILE A 133 -3.92 1.23 1.47
N LYS A 134 -5.11 1.17 2.08
CA LYS A 134 -5.39 0.18 3.13
C LYS A 134 -5.60 -1.21 2.54
N PRO A 135 -4.88 -2.22 3.02
CA PRO A 135 -5.16 -3.59 2.64
C PRO A 135 -6.57 -4.03 3.03
N ARG A 136 -7.18 -4.80 2.13
CA ARG A 136 -8.60 -5.17 2.23
C ARG A 136 -8.83 -6.42 3.07
N MET A 137 -7.82 -7.29 3.09
CA MET A 137 -7.69 -8.46 3.96
C MET A 137 -6.24 -8.57 4.41
N LYS A 138 -6.02 -8.96 5.66
CA LYS A 138 -4.68 -9.08 6.23
C LYS A 138 -3.85 -10.13 5.50
N GLU A 139 -4.47 -11.24 5.11
CA GLU A 139 -3.81 -12.37 4.48
C GLU A 139 -3.32 -12.04 3.05
N ILE A 140 -4.07 -11.20 2.33
CA ILE A 140 -3.64 -10.67 1.02
C ILE A 140 -2.45 -9.73 1.19
N ASP A 141 -2.46 -8.87 2.22
CA ASP A 141 -1.33 -7.97 2.53
C ASP A 141 -0.07 -8.76 2.91
N ASP A 142 -0.22 -9.74 3.81
CA ASP A 142 0.89 -10.57 4.25
C ASP A 142 1.52 -11.31 3.06
N PHE A 143 0.68 -11.87 2.17
CA PHE A 143 1.15 -12.50 0.93
C PHE A 143 1.89 -11.49 0.05
N HIS A 144 1.31 -10.31 -0.17
CA HIS A 144 1.92 -9.25 -0.99
C HIS A 144 3.28 -8.83 -0.48
N ARG A 145 3.48 -8.65 0.83
CA ARG A 145 4.78 -8.22 1.37
C ARG A 145 5.93 -9.17 1.00
N THR A 146 5.70 -10.49 1.03
CA THR A 146 6.73 -11.44 0.58
C THR A 146 6.84 -11.46 -0.94
N LEU A 147 5.71 -11.41 -1.66
CA LEU A 147 5.71 -11.37 -3.13
C LEU A 147 6.45 -10.14 -3.66
N TYR A 148 6.26 -8.98 -3.05
CA TYR A 148 6.94 -7.73 -3.37
C TYR A 148 8.45 -7.88 -3.28
N MET A 149 8.94 -8.44 -2.16
CA MET A 149 10.37 -8.71 -1.98
C MET A 149 10.89 -9.75 -2.99
N LEU A 150 10.12 -10.81 -3.26
CA LEU A 150 10.48 -11.79 -4.27
C LEU A 150 10.63 -11.13 -5.65
N TYR A 151 9.62 -10.37 -6.07
CA TYR A 151 9.48 -9.87 -7.43
C TYR A 151 10.39 -8.67 -7.73
N HIS A 152 10.52 -7.72 -6.81
CA HIS A 152 11.33 -6.51 -7.02
C HIS A 152 12.73 -6.59 -6.41
N HIS A 153 12.88 -7.41 -5.37
CA HIS A 153 14.11 -7.73 -4.63
C HIS A 153 14.99 -8.80 -5.25
N TYR A 154 14.46 -10.01 -5.25
CA TYR A 154 15.26 -11.22 -5.36
C TYR A 154 15.32 -11.73 -6.81
N LEU A 155 14.22 -11.61 -7.54
CA LEU A 155 14.12 -11.99 -8.94
C LEU A 155 15.06 -11.20 -9.86
N PRO A 156 15.21 -9.86 -9.76
CA PRO A 156 16.02 -9.10 -10.72
C PRO A 156 17.52 -9.39 -10.66
N VAL A 157 18.00 -9.90 -9.53
CA VAL A 157 19.39 -10.35 -9.34
C VAL A 157 19.51 -11.87 -9.30
N TYR A 158 18.40 -12.56 -9.57
CA TYR A 158 18.25 -14.01 -9.55
C TYR A 158 18.87 -14.69 -8.31
N ASP A 159 18.60 -14.15 -7.12
CA ASP A 159 19.09 -14.69 -5.85
C ASP A 159 18.30 -15.97 -5.48
N THR A 160 18.73 -17.10 -6.03
CA THR A 160 18.04 -18.39 -5.91
C THR A 160 17.81 -18.84 -4.47
N VAL A 161 18.71 -18.51 -3.54
CA VAL A 161 18.54 -18.81 -2.11
C VAL A 161 17.36 -18.02 -1.56
N LYS A 162 17.34 -16.70 -1.76
CA LYS A 162 16.23 -15.86 -1.29
C LYS A 162 14.92 -16.15 -2.01
N ILE A 163 14.96 -16.51 -3.30
CA ILE A 163 13.79 -16.93 -4.06
C ILE A 163 13.17 -18.18 -3.40
N ARG A 164 13.97 -19.22 -3.11
CA ARG A 164 13.47 -20.44 -2.45
C ARG A 164 12.90 -20.14 -1.06
N THR A 165 13.60 -19.33 -0.26
CA THR A 165 13.09 -18.91 1.06
C THR A 165 11.76 -18.17 0.94
N ALA A 166 11.64 -17.22 0.01
CA ALA A 166 10.41 -16.46 -0.18
C ALA A 166 9.25 -17.35 -0.65
N VAL A 167 9.51 -18.35 -1.49
CA VAL A 167 8.48 -19.31 -1.94
C VAL A 167 7.94 -20.13 -0.77
N ILE A 168 8.81 -20.61 0.13
CA ILE A 168 8.38 -21.33 1.35
C ILE A 168 7.49 -20.43 2.23
N GLU A 169 7.89 -19.17 2.42
CA GLU A 169 7.07 -18.20 3.15
C GLU A 169 5.72 -17.93 2.47
N LEU A 170 5.69 -17.81 1.14
CA LEU A 170 4.46 -17.62 0.37
C LEU A 170 3.54 -18.82 0.49
N GLU A 171 4.05 -20.06 0.58
CA GLU A 171 3.22 -21.25 0.81
C GLU A 171 2.49 -21.19 2.15
N ALA A 172 3.20 -20.83 3.23
CA ALA A 172 2.60 -20.66 4.54
C ALA A 172 1.53 -19.55 4.55
N LYS A 173 1.80 -18.44 3.85
CA LYS A 173 0.85 -17.32 3.71
C LYS A 173 -0.36 -17.68 2.84
N MET A 174 -0.15 -18.49 1.80
CA MET A 174 -1.23 -19.00 0.95
C MET A 174 -2.15 -19.94 1.74
N GLN A 175 -1.60 -20.76 2.65
CA GLN A 175 -2.42 -21.58 3.56
C GLN A 175 -3.32 -20.70 4.43
N ALA A 176 -2.77 -19.64 5.04
CA ALA A 176 -3.56 -18.69 5.83
C ALA A 176 -4.66 -18.02 4.98
N LEU A 177 -4.34 -17.58 3.76
CA LEU A 177 -5.31 -16.98 2.82
C LEU A 177 -6.40 -17.98 2.37
N ASN A 178 -6.06 -19.25 2.21
CA ASN A 178 -7.02 -20.33 1.90
C ASN A 178 -7.98 -20.61 3.06
N SER A 179 -7.51 -20.48 4.30
CA SER A 179 -8.35 -20.59 5.50
C SER A 179 -9.15 -19.33 5.82
N ALA A 180 -8.80 -18.18 5.23
CA ALA A 180 -9.48 -16.92 5.50
C ALA A 180 -10.89 -16.86 4.89
N GLU A 181 -11.82 -16.31 5.67
CA GLU A 181 -13.16 -16.00 5.20
C GLU A 181 -13.20 -14.63 4.53
N LEU A 182 -13.93 -14.55 3.41
CA LEU A 182 -14.18 -13.27 2.76
C LEU A 182 -15.10 -12.42 3.66
N PRO A 183 -14.72 -11.18 4.03
CA PRO A 183 -15.57 -10.34 4.87
C PRO A 183 -16.97 -10.12 4.26
N PRO A 184 -18.07 -10.16 5.06
CA PRO A 184 -19.45 -10.13 4.54
C PRO A 184 -19.81 -8.93 3.66
N LYS A 185 -19.07 -7.82 3.80
CA LYS A 185 -19.23 -6.61 2.99
C LYS A 185 -18.87 -6.80 1.51
N PHE A 186 -18.20 -7.90 1.13
CA PHE A 186 -17.86 -8.20 -0.25
C PHE A 186 -18.82 -9.24 -0.83
N SER A 187 -19.50 -8.87 -1.93
CA SER A 187 -20.51 -9.72 -2.58
C SER A 187 -19.93 -10.72 -3.60
N LYS A 188 -18.61 -10.68 -3.85
CA LYS A 188 -17.93 -11.41 -4.95
C LYS A 188 -17.33 -12.77 -4.53
N LYS A 189 -18.02 -13.55 -3.68
CA LYS A 189 -17.46 -14.79 -3.08
C LYS A 189 -16.90 -15.78 -4.11
N ALA A 190 -17.68 -16.14 -5.13
CA ALA A 190 -17.24 -17.09 -6.16
C ALA A 190 -16.02 -16.59 -6.97
N ALA A 191 -15.96 -15.28 -7.25
CA ALA A 191 -14.82 -14.69 -7.94
C ALA A 191 -13.56 -14.68 -7.06
N PHE A 192 -13.73 -14.41 -5.77
CA PHE A 192 -12.65 -14.46 -4.77
C PHE A 192 -12.08 -15.88 -4.64
N GLU A 193 -12.94 -16.89 -4.45
CA GLU A 193 -12.52 -18.30 -4.37
C GLU A 193 -11.77 -18.73 -5.63
N LYS A 194 -12.29 -18.39 -6.82
CA LYS A 194 -11.62 -18.68 -8.08
C LYS A 194 -10.25 -18.01 -8.20
N ALA A 195 -10.14 -16.72 -7.89
CA ALA A 195 -8.88 -15.99 -7.96
C ALA A 195 -7.86 -16.52 -6.94
N ARG A 196 -8.31 -16.90 -5.75
CA ARG A 196 -7.50 -17.52 -4.71
C ARG A 196 -6.96 -18.90 -5.13
N ASP A 197 -7.79 -19.71 -5.78
CA ASP A 197 -7.39 -21.00 -6.33
C ASP A 197 -6.37 -20.85 -7.47
N GLU A 198 -6.57 -19.86 -8.35
CA GLU A 198 -5.62 -19.54 -9.43
C GLU A 198 -4.27 -19.09 -8.84
N LEU A 199 -4.27 -18.26 -7.80
CA LEU A 199 -3.06 -17.85 -7.09
C LEU A 199 -2.35 -19.05 -6.44
N SER A 200 -3.09 -19.92 -5.72
CA SER A 200 -2.53 -21.15 -5.14
C SER A 200 -1.85 -22.03 -6.20
N LYS A 201 -2.53 -22.25 -7.34
CA LYS A 201 -1.97 -23.05 -8.45
C LYS A 201 -0.73 -22.41 -9.05
N SER A 202 -0.71 -21.09 -9.19
CA SER A 202 0.45 -20.38 -9.73
C SER A 202 1.68 -20.47 -8.81
N LEU A 203 1.49 -20.44 -7.49
CA LEU A 203 2.57 -20.65 -6.53
C LEU A 203 3.17 -22.06 -6.61
N LEU A 204 2.32 -23.08 -6.80
CA LEU A 204 2.79 -24.46 -7.02
C LEU A 204 3.65 -24.57 -8.28
N LEU A 205 3.34 -23.82 -9.35
CA LEU A 205 4.18 -23.80 -10.55
C LEU A 205 5.58 -23.22 -10.28
N VAL A 206 5.67 -22.18 -9.44
CA VAL A 206 6.96 -21.61 -9.03
C VAL A 206 7.78 -22.63 -8.23
N ARG A 207 7.15 -23.30 -7.25
CA ARG A 207 7.81 -24.36 -6.48
C ARG A 207 8.33 -25.46 -7.40
N ASP A 208 7.47 -25.99 -8.27
CA ASP A 208 7.83 -27.06 -9.20
C ASP A 208 8.99 -26.66 -10.13
N ALA A 209 9.01 -25.41 -10.62
CA ALA A 209 10.10 -24.90 -11.45
C ALA A 209 11.44 -24.89 -10.69
N LEU A 210 11.42 -24.50 -9.42
CA LEU A 210 12.59 -24.48 -8.55
C LEU A 210 13.05 -25.89 -8.15
N GLU A 211 12.15 -26.82 -7.88
CA GLU A 211 12.46 -28.20 -7.48
C GLU A 211 13.03 -29.03 -8.63
N LYS A 212 12.46 -28.86 -9.82
CA LYS A 212 12.92 -29.55 -11.04
C LYS A 212 14.18 -28.92 -11.63
N ALA A 213 14.77 -27.93 -10.95
CA ALA A 213 15.92 -27.16 -11.40
C ALA A 213 15.75 -26.66 -12.84
N GLN A 214 14.56 -26.15 -13.16
CA GLN A 214 14.33 -25.51 -14.45
C GLN A 214 15.22 -24.27 -14.59
N GLY A 215 15.46 -23.85 -15.83
CA GLY A 215 16.26 -22.68 -16.11
C GLY A 215 15.67 -21.40 -15.52
N GLU A 216 16.51 -20.37 -15.42
CA GLU A 216 16.11 -19.04 -14.94
C GLU A 216 14.87 -18.50 -15.65
N LYS A 217 14.80 -18.71 -16.97
CA LYS A 217 13.67 -18.28 -17.80
C LYS A 217 12.35 -18.88 -17.34
N GLU A 218 12.32 -20.19 -17.04
CA GLU A 218 11.11 -20.88 -16.60
C GLU A 218 10.67 -20.42 -15.20
N VAL A 219 11.63 -20.23 -14.28
CA VAL A 219 11.36 -19.72 -12.94
C VAL A 219 10.80 -18.30 -12.99
N VAL A 220 11.41 -17.41 -13.79
CA VAL A 220 10.94 -16.03 -14.00
C VAL A 220 9.51 -16.03 -14.52
N ALA A 221 9.23 -16.80 -15.57
CA ALA A 221 7.88 -16.86 -16.16
C ALA A 221 6.82 -17.39 -15.16
N ALA A 222 7.19 -18.36 -14.31
CA ALA A 222 6.30 -18.85 -13.27
C ALA A 222 6.00 -17.78 -12.21
N ILE A 223 7.01 -17.01 -11.78
CA ILE A 223 6.86 -15.94 -10.81
C ILE A 223 6.02 -14.78 -11.39
N GLU A 224 6.24 -14.39 -12.64
CA GLU A 224 5.41 -13.39 -13.33
C GLU A 224 3.95 -13.81 -13.42
N LYS A 225 3.69 -15.09 -13.72
CA LYS A 225 2.33 -15.62 -13.72
C LYS A 225 1.69 -15.56 -12.33
N MET A 226 2.43 -15.90 -11.29
CA MET A 226 1.95 -15.79 -9.91
C MET A 226 1.65 -14.34 -9.53
N HIS A 227 2.51 -13.41 -9.93
CA HIS A 227 2.29 -11.98 -9.73
C HIS A 227 1.00 -11.50 -10.41
N ALA A 228 0.75 -11.91 -11.65
CA ALA A 228 -0.50 -11.59 -12.36
C ALA A 228 -1.74 -12.19 -11.68
N CYS A 229 -1.66 -13.41 -11.15
CA CYS A 229 -2.75 -14.02 -10.37
C CYS A 229 -3.02 -13.24 -9.07
N TYR A 230 -1.96 -12.74 -8.41
CA TYR A 230 -2.10 -11.88 -7.23
C TYR A 230 -2.82 -10.57 -7.58
N GLN A 231 -2.40 -9.87 -8.63
CA GLN A 231 -3.03 -8.61 -9.07
C GLN A 231 -4.52 -8.81 -9.40
N LYS A 232 -4.87 -9.92 -10.05
CA LYS A 232 -6.27 -10.28 -10.33
C LYS A 232 -7.09 -10.55 -9.07
N LEU A 233 -6.48 -11.13 -8.03
CA LEU A 233 -7.14 -11.31 -6.73
C LEU A 233 -7.35 -9.96 -6.04
N GLU A 234 -6.34 -9.09 -6.04
CA GLU A 234 -6.40 -7.76 -5.43
C GLU A 234 -7.48 -6.88 -6.09
N SER A 235 -7.59 -6.91 -7.42
CA SER A 235 -8.55 -6.10 -8.18
C SER A 235 -10.01 -6.41 -7.87
N LEU A 236 -10.32 -7.50 -7.15
CA LEU A 236 -11.69 -7.77 -6.70
C LEU A 236 -12.17 -6.78 -5.63
N PHE A 237 -11.23 -6.12 -4.95
CA PHE A 237 -11.45 -5.22 -3.83
C PHE A 237 -11.28 -3.73 -4.17
N GLU A 238 -10.99 -3.44 -5.44
CA GLU A 238 -11.07 -2.12 -6.07
C GLU A 238 -12.49 -1.86 -6.57
#